data_AF-A0A1X1VCE5-F1
#
_entry.id   AF-A0A1X1VCE5-F1
#
_cell.length_a   1.000
_cell.length_b   1.000
_cell.length_c   1.000
_cell.angle_alpha   90.00
_cell.angle_beta   90.00
_cell.angle_gamma   90.00
#
_symmetry.space_group_name_H-M   'P 1'
#
loop_
_entity.id
_entity.type
_entity.pdbx_description
1 polymer ?
#
loop_
_entity_poly.entity_id
_entity_poly.type
_entity_poly.pdbx_seq_one_letter_code
_entity_poly.pdbx_strand_id
1 'polypeptide(L)'
;MATSVFHDLKKEGPLYALFLNCTLKNAPEVSNTEALCNLLIERLRAHEPDIETEIVRVVDYNVKPGVMNDEGDGDEWPAILEKVKRCNIIVPAMPIWMGVRSSVMQRVIERLDGTTKTVMCERTGQFPLYGSVAGIVVTGNEDGSHDCVANTFANLLHFGATVPPNTDVYWVGDAGPGASYIEAGGELSPYVRRNAELTALNLLFAAKLLRENPYTVNIAERNAKMMARNKVKEAAMKLAIKHMRENMPD
;
A
#
# COMPACT_ATOMS: atom_id res chain seq x y z
N MET A 1 -9.74 -7.52 24.83
CA MET A 1 -8.82 -8.22 23.91
C MET A 1 -7.63 -7.31 23.65
N ALA A 2 -6.41 -7.86 23.49
CA ALA A 2 -5.24 -7.03 23.20
C ALA A 2 -5.36 -6.41 21.80
N THR A 3 -5.14 -5.11 21.66
CA THR A 3 -5.01 -4.42 20.38
C THR A 3 -3.59 -4.54 19.84
N SER A 4 -3.42 -4.35 18.54
CA SER A 4 -2.09 -4.28 17.93
C SER A 4 -1.38 -2.99 18.30
N VAL A 5 -0.05 -3.03 18.46
CA VAL A 5 0.74 -1.79 18.67
C VAL A 5 0.56 -0.81 17.50
N PHE A 6 0.34 -1.32 16.29
CA PHE A 6 0.06 -0.50 15.11
C PHE A 6 -1.32 0.17 15.14
N HIS A 7 -2.27 -0.41 15.86
CA HIS A 7 -3.54 0.26 16.09
C HIS A 7 -3.39 1.39 17.09
N ASP A 8 -2.65 1.15 18.17
CA ASP A 8 -2.39 2.16 19.21
C ASP A 8 -1.71 3.40 18.59
N LEU A 9 -0.68 3.21 17.74
CA LEU A 9 -0.02 4.29 16.97
C LEU A 9 -0.97 5.08 16.06
N LYS A 10 -1.98 4.42 15.49
CA LYS A 10 -2.96 5.02 14.57
C LYS A 10 -4.11 5.72 15.30
N LYS A 11 -4.26 5.49 16.60
CA LYS A 11 -5.32 6.08 17.42
C LYS A 11 -4.91 7.43 17.98
N GLU A 12 -3.61 7.65 18.14
CA GLU A 12 -3.05 8.90 18.66
C GLU A 12 -3.17 10.04 17.65
N GLY A 13 -3.64 11.20 18.10
CA GLY A 13 -3.68 12.43 17.30
C GLY A 13 -4.72 12.46 16.17
N PRO A 14 -4.60 13.46 15.27
CA PRO A 14 -5.45 13.58 14.10
C PRO A 14 -5.35 12.36 13.18
N LEU A 15 -6.26 12.24 12.21
CA LEU A 15 -6.08 11.28 11.12
C LEU A 15 -4.79 11.61 10.36
N TYR A 16 -4.06 10.58 9.94
CA TYR A 16 -2.83 10.76 9.15
C TYR A 16 -2.91 9.99 7.83
N ALA A 17 -2.79 10.72 6.72
CA ALA A 17 -2.75 10.18 5.36
C ALA A 17 -1.34 10.28 4.77
N LEU A 18 -0.75 9.13 4.49
CA LEU A 18 0.57 9.00 3.89
C LEU A 18 0.44 8.68 2.40
N PHE A 19 0.98 9.56 1.56
CA PHE A 19 1.08 9.37 0.12
C PHE A 19 2.50 8.93 -0.24
N LEU A 20 2.63 7.79 -0.90
CA LEU A 20 3.91 7.28 -1.41
C LEU A 20 4.00 7.57 -2.90
N ASN A 21 4.56 8.73 -3.26
CA ASN A 21 4.73 9.16 -4.65
C ASN A 21 5.92 8.44 -5.28
N CYS A 22 5.59 7.49 -6.16
CA CYS A 22 6.49 6.60 -6.87
C CYS A 22 6.75 7.06 -8.31
N THR A 23 6.74 8.38 -8.54
CA THR A 23 7.28 9.00 -9.75
C THR A 23 8.75 8.60 -9.96
N LEU A 24 9.21 8.64 -11.22
CA LEU A 24 10.61 8.38 -11.56
C LEU A 24 11.49 9.63 -11.48
N LYS A 25 10.90 10.81 -11.23
CA LYS A 25 11.59 12.10 -11.26
C LYS A 25 11.95 12.56 -9.86
N ASN A 26 13.21 12.87 -9.62
CA ASN A 26 13.67 13.41 -8.34
C ASN A 26 13.16 14.84 -8.13
N ALA A 27 12.99 15.26 -6.88
CA ALA A 27 12.80 16.68 -6.59
C ALA A 27 14.00 17.52 -7.10
N PRO A 28 13.76 18.73 -7.63
CA PRO A 28 12.50 19.48 -7.68
C PRO A 28 11.67 19.27 -8.95
N GLU A 29 11.93 18.24 -9.76
CA GLU A 29 11.20 18.04 -11.02
C GLU A 29 9.69 17.85 -10.79
N VAL A 30 8.88 18.41 -11.70
CA VAL A 30 7.42 18.34 -11.61
C VAL A 30 6.91 16.92 -11.88
N SER A 31 6.09 16.42 -10.97
CA SER A 31 5.41 15.12 -11.06
C SER A 31 3.91 15.30 -11.29
N ASN A 32 3.41 14.76 -12.40
CA ASN A 32 1.96 14.67 -12.69
C ASN A 32 1.21 13.87 -11.62
N THR A 33 1.83 12.80 -11.13
CA THR A 33 1.29 11.96 -10.06
C THR A 33 1.12 12.75 -8.76
N GLU A 34 2.08 13.63 -8.45
CA GLU A 34 2.00 14.49 -7.27
C GLU A 34 0.88 15.54 -7.38
N ALA A 35 0.67 16.10 -8.57
CA ALA A 35 -0.44 17.03 -8.81
C ALA A 35 -1.80 16.35 -8.55
N LEU A 36 -1.99 15.10 -8.99
CA LEU A 36 -3.22 14.36 -8.67
C LEU A 36 -3.32 13.98 -7.18
N CYS A 37 -2.19 13.70 -6.51
CA CYS A 37 -2.17 13.54 -5.04
C CYS A 37 -2.64 14.81 -4.33
N ASN A 38 -2.16 15.98 -4.77
CA ASN A 38 -2.53 17.26 -4.18
C ASN A 38 -4.03 17.54 -4.32
N LEU A 39 -4.65 17.18 -5.45
CA LEU A 39 -6.10 17.26 -5.60
C LEU A 39 -6.84 16.37 -4.57
N LEU A 40 -6.39 15.13 -4.37
CA LEU A 40 -6.99 14.26 -3.35
C LEU A 40 -6.76 14.79 -1.92
N ILE A 41 -5.57 15.33 -1.62
CA ILE A 41 -5.27 15.99 -0.34
C ILE A 41 -6.21 17.17 -0.10
N GLU A 42 -6.47 17.98 -1.13
CA GLU A 42 -7.41 19.11 -1.07
C GLU A 42 -8.83 18.62 -0.71
N ARG A 43 -9.27 17.48 -1.23
CA ARG A 43 -10.57 16.88 -0.90
C ARG A 43 -10.59 16.25 0.50
N LEU A 44 -9.53 15.56 0.91
CA LEU A 44 -9.42 15.06 2.29
C LEU A 44 -9.53 16.20 3.30
N ARG A 45 -8.77 17.28 3.11
CA ARG A 45 -8.78 18.45 4.01
C ARG A 45 -10.09 19.25 3.97
N ALA A 46 -10.82 19.21 2.86
CA ALA A 46 -12.14 19.84 2.79
C ALA A 46 -13.17 19.16 3.69
N HIS A 47 -13.07 17.84 3.87
CA HIS A 47 -13.98 17.02 4.68
C HIS A 47 -13.46 16.72 6.09
N GLU A 48 -12.15 16.77 6.29
CA GLU A 48 -11.48 16.62 7.58
C GLU A 48 -10.36 17.66 7.72
N PRO A 49 -10.67 18.89 8.19
CA PRO A 49 -9.71 19.99 8.20
C PRO A 49 -8.44 19.78 9.03
N ASP A 50 -8.51 18.92 10.05
CA ASP A 50 -7.41 18.59 10.95
C ASP A 50 -6.57 17.39 10.50
N ILE A 51 -6.92 16.73 9.37
CA ILE A 51 -6.14 15.60 8.85
C ILE A 51 -4.71 16.02 8.53
N GLU A 52 -3.74 15.29 9.08
CA GLU A 52 -2.34 15.37 8.69
C GLU A 52 -2.15 14.65 7.35
N THR A 53 -1.51 15.30 6.39
CA THR A 53 -1.16 14.67 5.11
C THR A 53 0.31 14.86 4.79
N GLU A 54 0.95 13.81 4.31
CA GLU A 54 2.37 13.84 3.92
C GLU A 54 2.56 13.12 2.59
N ILE A 55 3.31 13.74 1.68
CA ILE A 55 3.79 13.10 0.45
C ILE A 55 5.26 12.74 0.65
N VAL A 56 5.56 11.45 0.60
CA VAL A 56 6.92 10.93 0.49
C VAL A 56 7.18 10.62 -0.98
N ARG A 57 8.02 11.42 -1.63
CA ARG A 57 8.52 11.12 -2.97
C ARG A 57 9.64 10.10 -2.85
N VAL A 58 9.32 8.85 -3.17
CA VAL A 58 10.16 7.70 -2.81
C VAL A 58 11.54 7.74 -3.48
N VAL A 59 11.63 8.29 -4.69
CA VAL A 59 12.92 8.42 -5.41
C VAL A 59 13.89 9.41 -4.76
N ASP A 60 13.40 10.32 -3.92
CA ASP A 60 14.25 11.23 -3.15
C ASP A 60 14.93 10.54 -1.95
N TYR A 61 14.57 9.28 -1.69
CA TYR A 61 15.15 8.42 -0.65
C TYR A 61 15.94 7.29 -1.30
N ASN A 62 17.07 6.92 -0.70
CA ASN A 62 17.84 5.74 -1.07
C ASN A 62 17.14 4.46 -0.62
N VAL A 63 16.06 4.07 -1.30
CA VAL A 63 15.34 2.82 -1.05
C VAL A 63 15.96 1.71 -1.88
N LYS A 64 16.59 0.74 -1.21
CA LYS A 64 17.24 -0.40 -1.85
C LYS A 64 16.24 -1.49 -2.25
N PRO A 65 16.53 -2.28 -3.30
CA PRO A 65 15.76 -3.49 -3.58
C PRO A 65 15.97 -4.51 -2.44
N GLY A 66 14.90 -5.20 -2.04
CA GLY A 66 14.96 -6.24 -1.01
C GLY A 66 13.66 -6.38 -0.23
N VAL A 67 13.62 -7.32 0.69
CA VAL A 67 12.42 -7.70 1.47
C VAL A 67 12.66 -7.67 2.99
N MET A 68 13.71 -6.99 3.45
CA MET A 68 13.94 -6.71 4.87
C MET A 68 13.41 -5.32 5.25
N ASN A 69 13.40 -4.98 6.54
CA ASN A 69 13.04 -3.62 6.98
C ASN A 69 14.12 -2.58 6.69
N ASP A 70 15.37 -3.06 6.60
CA ASP A 70 16.57 -2.29 6.38
C ASP A 70 17.52 -3.22 5.63
N GLU A 71 17.93 -2.84 4.41
CA GLU A 71 18.96 -3.59 3.67
C GLU A 71 20.38 -3.17 4.06
N GLY A 72 20.53 -2.28 5.06
CA GLY A 72 21.80 -1.74 5.52
C GLY A 72 22.42 -0.77 4.51
N ASP A 73 23.66 -0.36 4.81
CA ASP A 73 24.51 0.43 3.91
C ASP A 73 23.83 1.71 3.38
N GLY A 74 23.10 2.41 4.25
CA GLY A 74 22.43 3.67 3.92
C GLY A 74 21.04 3.52 3.28
N ASP A 75 20.37 2.38 3.44
CA ASP A 75 18.95 2.25 3.06
C ASP A 75 18.07 3.18 3.91
N GLU A 76 17.21 3.95 3.25
CA GLU A 76 16.35 4.94 3.91
C GLU A 76 14.89 4.47 4.03
N TRP A 77 14.59 3.23 3.60
CA TRP A 77 13.28 2.60 3.82
C TRP A 77 12.82 2.62 5.29
N PRO A 78 13.68 2.41 6.31
CA PRO A 78 13.26 2.48 7.71
C PRO A 78 12.54 3.78 8.08
N ALA A 79 12.98 4.92 7.54
CA ALA A 79 12.35 6.22 7.80
C ALA A 79 10.93 6.32 7.21
N ILE A 80 10.74 5.75 6.01
CA ILE A 80 9.42 5.64 5.37
C ILE A 80 8.54 4.66 6.16
N LEU A 81 9.11 3.54 6.62
CA LEU A 81 8.39 2.52 7.37
C LEU A 81 7.81 3.05 8.69
N GLU A 82 8.50 3.96 9.39
CA GLU A 82 7.92 4.61 10.59
C GLU A 82 6.64 5.39 10.28
N LYS A 83 6.59 6.06 9.12
CA LYS A 83 5.38 6.75 8.64
C LYS A 83 4.28 5.74 8.31
N VAL A 84 4.62 4.64 7.64
CA VAL A 84 3.69 3.56 7.31
C VAL A 84 3.06 2.95 8.56
N LYS A 85 3.85 2.70 9.62
CA LYS A 85 3.35 2.13 10.88
C LYS A 85 2.24 2.95 11.54
N ARG A 86 2.28 4.29 11.42
CA ARG A 86 1.30 5.19 12.06
C ARG A 86 0.19 5.70 11.14
N CYS A 87 0.26 5.48 9.81
CA CYS A 87 -0.74 6.03 8.89
C CYS A 87 -2.12 5.38 9.02
N ASN A 88 -3.17 6.19 9.14
CA ASN A 88 -4.55 5.72 9.06
C ASN A 88 -4.95 5.44 7.61
N ILE A 89 -4.46 6.28 6.70
CA ILE A 89 -4.72 6.19 5.26
C ILE A 89 -3.36 6.04 4.58
N ILE A 90 -3.19 5.00 3.77
CA ILE A 90 -2.04 4.84 2.88
C ILE A 90 -2.50 5.01 1.43
N VAL A 91 -1.79 5.85 0.68
CA VAL A 91 -2.07 6.11 -0.74
C VAL A 91 -0.79 5.89 -1.55
N PRO A 92 -0.56 4.69 -2.09
CA PRO A 92 0.44 4.53 -3.13
C PRO A 92 0.04 5.34 -4.36
N ALA A 93 0.97 6.12 -4.86
CA ALA A 93 0.75 7.02 -5.97
C ALA A 93 1.80 6.75 -7.05
N MET A 94 1.40 6.39 -8.26
CA MET A 94 2.35 5.93 -9.28
C MET A 94 2.03 6.48 -10.69
N PRO A 95 3.06 6.73 -11.51
CA PRO A 95 2.88 6.79 -12.94
C PRO A 95 2.74 5.38 -13.53
N ILE A 96 2.02 5.26 -14.65
CA ILE A 96 1.96 4.05 -15.47
C ILE A 96 3.21 3.99 -16.35
N TRP A 97 3.82 2.81 -16.42
CA TRP A 97 4.88 2.50 -17.38
C TRP A 97 4.62 1.14 -18.01
N MET A 98 4.53 1.09 -19.34
CA MET A 98 4.23 -0.12 -20.11
C MET A 98 2.96 -0.84 -19.63
N GLY A 99 1.89 -0.08 -19.35
CA GLY A 99 0.60 -0.60 -18.90
C GLY A 99 0.55 -1.07 -17.44
N VAL A 100 1.66 -1.00 -16.71
CA VAL A 100 1.79 -1.48 -15.32
C VAL A 100 2.39 -0.43 -14.39
N ARG A 101 2.45 -0.75 -13.10
CA ARG A 101 3.01 0.13 -12.07
C ARG A 101 4.48 0.47 -12.34
N SER A 102 4.92 1.66 -11.91
CA SER A 102 6.33 2.06 -11.99
C SER A 102 7.26 1.11 -11.23
N SER A 103 8.53 1.04 -11.65
CA SER A 103 9.56 0.25 -10.96
C SER A 103 9.78 0.70 -9.51
N VAL A 104 9.58 1.99 -9.22
CA VAL A 104 9.65 2.54 -7.86
C VAL A 104 8.48 2.01 -7.02
N MET A 105 7.27 1.93 -7.59
CA MET A 105 6.12 1.35 -6.89
C MET A 105 6.32 -0.16 -6.66
N GLN A 106 6.86 -0.87 -7.65
CA GLN A 106 7.24 -2.28 -7.47
C GLN A 106 8.19 -2.46 -6.29
N ARG A 107 9.22 -1.61 -6.18
CA ARG A 107 10.16 -1.64 -5.05
C ARG A 107 9.44 -1.42 -3.73
N VAL A 108 8.58 -0.41 -3.62
CA VAL A 108 7.77 -0.16 -2.42
C VAL A 108 6.94 -1.39 -2.03
N ILE A 109 6.37 -2.11 -2.99
CA ILE A 109 5.57 -3.31 -2.72
C ILE A 109 6.43 -4.44 -2.16
N GLU A 110 7.63 -4.65 -2.68
CA GLU A 110 8.60 -5.62 -2.15
C GLU A 110 9.03 -5.25 -0.73
N ARG A 111 9.26 -3.96 -0.46
CA ARG A 111 9.58 -3.48 0.88
C ARG A 111 8.42 -3.67 1.87
N LEU A 112 7.19 -3.42 1.43
CA LEU A 112 5.98 -3.65 2.25
C LEU A 112 5.76 -5.15 2.51
N ASP A 113 5.97 -6.04 1.53
CA ASP A 113 5.91 -7.49 1.73
C ASP A 113 6.85 -7.94 2.86
N GLY A 114 8.07 -7.40 2.86
CA GLY A 114 9.04 -7.66 3.91
C GLY A 114 8.50 -7.45 5.32
N THR A 115 7.73 -6.37 5.52
CA THR A 115 7.18 -6.02 6.83
C THR A 115 6.24 -7.06 7.43
N THR A 116 5.59 -7.88 6.58
CA THR A 116 4.70 -8.97 7.01
C THR A 116 5.46 -10.11 7.70
N LYS A 117 6.79 -10.13 7.57
CA LYS A 117 7.68 -11.18 8.11
C LYS A 117 8.57 -10.67 9.24
N THR A 118 8.88 -9.38 9.25
CA THR A 118 9.98 -8.82 10.06
C THR A 118 9.54 -7.77 11.09
N VAL A 119 8.31 -7.24 11.04
CA VAL A 119 7.85 -6.12 11.92
C VAL A 119 6.68 -6.50 12.83
N MET A 120 6.08 -7.68 12.65
CA MET A 120 4.80 -8.07 13.26
C MET A 120 4.64 -7.71 14.74
N CYS A 121 3.41 -7.32 15.13
CA CYS A 121 3.06 -7.07 16.53
C CYS A 121 3.16 -8.36 17.34
N GLU A 122 3.98 -8.40 18.39
CA GLU A 122 4.17 -9.61 19.21
C GLU A 122 2.87 -10.13 19.85
N ARG A 123 1.96 -9.21 20.24
CA ARG A 123 0.70 -9.54 20.93
C ARG A 123 -0.32 -10.23 20.01
N THR A 124 -0.37 -9.82 18.75
CA THR A 124 -1.47 -10.19 17.83
C THR A 124 -0.99 -10.81 16.52
N GLY A 125 0.31 -10.77 16.23
CA GLY A 125 0.90 -11.12 14.93
C GLY A 125 0.48 -10.19 13.78
N GLN A 126 -0.27 -9.12 14.04
CA GLN A 126 -0.74 -8.20 12.99
C GLN A 126 0.42 -7.39 12.40
N PHE A 127 0.32 -7.09 11.10
CA PHE A 127 1.33 -6.35 10.32
C PHE A 127 1.14 -4.83 10.45
N PRO A 128 2.12 -3.99 10.03
CA PRO A 128 2.03 -2.54 10.15
C PRO A 128 0.76 -1.90 9.54
N LEU A 129 0.26 -2.44 8.43
CA LEU A 129 -0.91 -1.90 7.73
C LEU A 129 -2.26 -2.38 8.30
N TYR A 130 -2.27 -3.27 9.30
CA TYR A 130 -3.52 -3.59 10.01
C TYR A 130 -4.07 -2.32 10.67
N GLY A 131 -5.34 -2.02 10.37
CA GLY A 131 -6.02 -0.80 10.82
C GLY A 131 -5.79 0.43 9.93
N SER A 132 -5.01 0.30 8.85
CA SER A 132 -4.95 1.30 7.78
C SER A 132 -6.02 1.02 6.73
N VAL A 133 -6.51 2.08 6.09
CA VAL A 133 -7.28 1.99 4.84
C VAL A 133 -6.41 2.41 3.66
N ALA A 134 -6.66 1.80 2.51
CA ALA A 134 -5.89 2.05 1.29
C ALA A 134 -6.74 2.80 0.26
N GLY A 135 -6.15 3.87 -0.30
CA GLY A 135 -6.55 4.43 -1.58
C GLY A 135 -5.37 4.33 -2.56
N ILE A 136 -5.57 4.66 -3.83
CA ILE A 136 -4.51 4.68 -4.85
C ILE A 136 -4.66 5.92 -5.73
N VAL A 137 -3.51 6.47 -6.14
CA VAL A 137 -3.43 7.49 -7.20
C VAL A 137 -2.66 6.93 -8.39
N VAL A 138 -3.22 7.01 -9.60
CA VAL A 138 -2.53 6.58 -10.84
C VAL A 138 -2.58 7.68 -11.90
N THR A 139 -1.46 7.94 -12.56
CA THR A 139 -1.42 8.82 -13.73
C THR A 139 -0.71 8.15 -14.89
N GLY A 140 -1.25 8.25 -16.11
CA GLY A 140 -0.53 7.84 -17.33
C GLY A 140 -0.92 8.73 -18.49
N ASN A 141 -0.08 8.80 -19.52
CA ASN A 141 -0.47 9.47 -20.77
C ASN A 141 -1.57 8.69 -21.49
N GLU A 142 -1.54 7.35 -21.36
CA GLU A 142 -2.54 6.43 -21.89
C GLU A 142 -2.79 5.25 -20.91
N ASP A 143 -3.39 4.17 -21.41
CA ASP A 143 -3.95 3.00 -20.71
C ASP A 143 -3.04 2.29 -19.68
N GLY A 144 -3.66 1.57 -18.73
CA GLY A 144 -3.00 0.73 -17.72
C GLY A 144 -3.46 0.95 -16.28
N SER A 145 -4.36 1.91 -16.04
CA SER A 145 -4.75 2.31 -14.68
C SER A 145 -5.35 1.16 -13.87
N HIS A 146 -6.34 0.45 -14.44
CA HIS A 146 -7.00 -0.64 -13.72
C HIS A 146 -6.08 -1.84 -13.46
N ASP A 147 -5.07 -2.11 -14.29
CA ASP A 147 -4.07 -3.14 -13.99
C ASP A 147 -3.20 -2.72 -12.79
N CYS A 148 -2.73 -1.47 -12.78
CA CYS A 148 -1.97 -0.90 -11.67
C CYS A 148 -2.76 -0.98 -10.35
N VAL A 149 -4.04 -0.61 -10.40
CA VAL A 149 -4.98 -0.65 -9.26
C VAL A 149 -5.20 -2.07 -8.80
N ALA A 150 -5.56 -2.99 -9.71
CA ALA A 150 -5.88 -4.38 -9.39
C ALA A 150 -4.71 -5.07 -8.67
N ASN A 151 -3.50 -4.98 -9.23
CA ASN A 151 -2.32 -5.58 -8.65
C ASN A 151 -1.93 -4.93 -7.32
N THR A 152 -2.01 -3.60 -7.22
CA THR A 152 -1.58 -2.88 -6.01
C THR A 152 -2.54 -3.08 -4.85
N PHE A 153 -3.86 -2.98 -5.07
CA PHE A 153 -4.82 -3.26 -4.02
C PHE A 153 -4.79 -4.72 -3.57
N ALA A 154 -4.64 -5.69 -4.47
CA ALA A 154 -4.48 -7.09 -4.09
C ALA A 154 -3.29 -7.30 -3.13
N ASN A 155 -2.16 -6.64 -3.38
CA ASN A 155 -0.99 -6.67 -2.50
C ASN A 155 -1.29 -6.00 -1.14
N LEU A 156 -1.91 -4.81 -1.12
CA LEU A 156 -2.22 -4.12 0.12
C LEU A 156 -3.23 -4.86 1.00
N LEU A 157 -4.21 -5.53 0.39
CA LEU A 157 -5.12 -6.44 1.09
C LEU A 157 -4.34 -7.57 1.78
N HIS A 158 -3.35 -8.14 1.08
CA HIS A 158 -2.47 -9.17 1.63
C HIS A 158 -1.63 -8.65 2.82
N PHE A 159 -1.21 -7.37 2.75
CA PHE A 159 -0.41 -6.74 3.80
C PHE A 159 -1.24 -6.22 4.99
N GLY A 160 -2.57 -6.36 4.94
CA GLY A 160 -3.47 -6.09 6.06
C GLY A 160 -4.23 -4.76 6.00
N ALA A 161 -4.12 -4.00 4.91
CA ALA A 161 -4.92 -2.80 4.72
C ALA A 161 -6.36 -3.14 4.28
N THR A 162 -7.31 -2.28 4.61
CA THR A 162 -8.69 -2.37 4.13
C THR A 162 -8.89 -1.46 2.93
N VAL A 163 -9.49 -1.95 1.85
CA VAL A 163 -9.79 -1.15 0.64
C VAL A 163 -11.29 -0.80 0.61
N PRO A 164 -11.69 0.46 0.87
CA PRO A 164 -13.08 0.90 0.71
C PRO A 164 -13.45 1.05 -0.77
N PRO A 165 -14.75 1.07 -1.12
CA PRO A 165 -15.18 1.23 -2.51
C PRO A 165 -14.71 2.55 -3.11
N ASN A 166 -14.42 2.57 -4.42
CA ASN A 166 -14.09 3.79 -5.18
C ASN A 166 -12.98 4.64 -4.56
N THR A 167 -11.91 3.98 -4.11
CA THR A 167 -10.72 4.62 -3.53
C THR A 167 -9.52 4.63 -4.48
N ASP A 168 -9.76 4.32 -5.76
CA ASP A 168 -8.86 4.47 -6.89
C ASP A 168 -9.14 5.78 -7.65
N VAL A 169 -8.24 6.75 -7.51
CA VAL A 169 -8.26 7.97 -8.31
C VAL A 169 -7.23 7.84 -9.41
N TYR A 170 -7.64 8.06 -10.65
CA TYR A 170 -6.70 8.04 -11.75
C TYR A 170 -7.01 9.05 -12.84
N TRP A 171 -5.99 9.34 -13.64
CA TRP A 171 -6.12 10.02 -14.91
C TRP A 171 -5.30 9.32 -15.99
N VAL A 172 -5.92 9.14 -17.15
CA VAL A 172 -5.28 8.72 -18.40
C VAL A 172 -5.84 9.57 -19.54
N GLY A 173 -5.02 9.83 -20.56
CA GLY A 173 -5.42 10.51 -21.77
C GLY A 173 -5.97 9.56 -22.84
N ASP A 174 -6.11 10.09 -24.05
CA ASP A 174 -6.42 9.28 -25.23
C ASP A 174 -5.23 8.38 -25.60
N ALA A 175 -5.51 7.32 -26.37
CA ALA A 175 -4.47 6.42 -26.87
C ALA A 175 -3.37 7.20 -27.63
N GLY A 176 -2.11 6.95 -27.27
CA GLY A 176 -0.94 7.63 -27.81
C GLY A 176 -0.16 8.46 -26.79
N PRO A 177 0.93 9.11 -27.22
CA PRO A 177 1.87 9.83 -26.33
C PRO A 177 1.37 11.22 -25.90
N GLY A 178 0.04 11.43 -25.82
CA GLY A 178 -0.60 12.73 -25.62
C GLY A 178 -0.15 13.49 -24.37
N ALA A 179 -0.66 14.70 -24.17
CA ALA A 179 -0.32 15.53 -23.01
C ALA A 179 -0.48 14.76 -21.68
N SER A 180 0.41 14.99 -20.72
CA SER A 180 0.26 14.41 -19.37
C SER A 180 -0.73 15.22 -18.52
N TYR A 181 -1.18 14.66 -17.39
CA TYR A 181 -2.20 15.21 -16.48
C TYR A 181 -2.24 16.74 -16.36
N ILE A 182 -1.13 17.39 -16.01
CA ILE A 182 -1.08 18.84 -15.80
C ILE A 182 -1.31 19.60 -17.11
N GLU A 183 -0.60 19.22 -18.17
CA GLU A 183 -0.71 19.87 -19.48
C GLU A 183 -2.09 19.65 -20.11
N ALA A 184 -2.67 18.47 -19.88
CA ALA A 184 -4.00 18.12 -20.36
C ALA A 184 -5.14 18.78 -19.55
N GLY A 185 -4.84 19.58 -18.52
CA GLY A 185 -5.85 20.14 -17.62
C GLY A 185 -6.65 19.07 -16.89
N GLY A 186 -6.01 17.95 -16.54
CA GLY A 186 -6.64 16.78 -15.94
C GLY A 186 -7.32 17.09 -14.61
N GLU A 187 -6.90 18.13 -13.88
CA GLU A 187 -7.57 18.63 -12.68
C GLU A 187 -8.94 19.26 -12.96
N LEU A 188 -9.23 19.64 -14.20
CA LEU A 188 -10.53 20.14 -14.64
C LEU A 188 -11.48 19.01 -15.07
N SER A 189 -10.97 17.77 -15.23
CA SER A 189 -11.78 16.63 -15.65
C SER A 189 -12.92 16.36 -14.64
N PRO A 190 -14.19 16.35 -15.09
CA PRO A 190 -15.33 16.04 -14.23
C PRO A 190 -15.24 14.63 -13.61
N TYR A 191 -14.68 13.68 -14.35
CA TYR A 191 -14.48 12.31 -13.88
C TYR A 191 -13.45 12.25 -12.74
N VAL A 192 -12.29 12.89 -12.93
CA VAL A 192 -11.23 12.96 -11.91
C VAL A 192 -11.75 13.65 -10.65
N ARG A 193 -12.40 14.81 -10.78
CA ARG A 193 -12.95 15.56 -9.64
C ARG A 193 -13.96 14.75 -8.83
N ARG A 194 -14.91 14.09 -9.52
CA ARG A 194 -15.89 13.23 -8.87
C ARG A 194 -15.22 12.06 -8.14
N ASN A 195 -14.26 11.40 -8.77
CA ASN A 195 -13.60 10.25 -8.13
C ASN A 195 -12.69 10.68 -6.97
N ALA A 196 -11.99 11.82 -7.06
CA ALA A 196 -11.24 12.38 -5.92
C ALA A 196 -12.16 12.68 -4.73
N GLU A 197 -13.36 13.21 -4.98
CA GLU A 197 -14.39 13.44 -3.96
C GLU A 197 -14.85 12.13 -3.31
N LEU A 198 -15.25 11.13 -4.13
CA LEU A 198 -15.67 9.81 -3.64
C LEU A 198 -14.58 9.12 -2.83
N THR A 199 -13.35 9.15 -3.34
CA THR A 199 -12.19 8.56 -2.65
C THR A 199 -11.95 9.22 -1.31
N ALA A 200 -11.96 10.56 -1.23
CA ALA A 200 -11.78 11.26 0.04
C ALA A 200 -12.83 10.87 1.08
N LEU A 201 -14.12 10.91 0.71
CA LEU A 201 -15.22 10.55 1.60
C LEU A 201 -15.13 9.10 2.09
N ASN A 202 -14.86 8.15 1.18
CA ASN A 202 -14.80 6.73 1.51
C ASN A 202 -13.57 6.37 2.35
N LEU A 203 -12.42 6.99 2.08
CA LEU A 203 -11.21 6.82 2.90
C LEU A 203 -11.43 7.37 4.32
N LEU A 204 -11.97 8.58 4.45
CA LEU A 204 -12.24 9.19 5.76
C LEU A 204 -13.23 8.37 6.58
N PHE A 205 -14.34 7.95 5.97
CA PHE A 205 -15.32 7.09 6.63
C PHE A 205 -14.67 5.81 7.17
N ALA A 206 -13.95 5.08 6.31
CA ALA A 206 -13.38 3.80 6.67
C ALA A 206 -12.22 3.94 7.69
N ALA A 207 -11.40 4.99 7.57
CA ALA A 207 -10.33 5.28 8.52
C ALA A 207 -10.88 5.53 9.93
N LYS A 208 -11.94 6.34 10.06
CA LYS A 208 -12.63 6.57 11.33
C LYS A 208 -13.26 5.29 11.87
N LEU A 209 -13.92 4.52 11.00
CA LEU A 209 -14.55 3.25 11.38
C LEU A 209 -13.54 2.25 11.97
N LEU A 210 -12.39 2.04 11.30
CA LEU A 210 -11.35 1.12 11.76
C LEU A 210 -10.58 1.63 12.98
N ARG A 211 -10.43 2.95 13.13
CA ARG A 211 -9.86 3.56 14.33
C ARG A 211 -10.72 3.29 15.57
N GLU A 212 -12.04 3.28 15.43
CA GLU A 212 -12.95 2.95 16.55
C GLU A 212 -13.17 1.43 16.71
N ASN A 213 -13.04 0.67 15.61
CA ASN A 213 -13.36 -0.76 15.56
C ASN A 213 -12.17 -1.56 15.00
N PRO A 214 -11.07 -1.71 15.76
CA PRO A 214 -9.91 -2.46 15.30
C PRO A 214 -10.22 -3.94 15.04
N TYR A 215 -9.49 -4.52 14.08
CA TYR A 215 -9.45 -5.97 13.92
C TYR A 215 -8.95 -6.64 15.20
N THR A 216 -9.72 -7.62 15.69
CA THR A 216 -9.40 -8.40 16.90
C THR A 216 -8.75 -9.75 16.60
N VAL A 217 -8.47 -10.05 15.33
CA VAL A 217 -7.81 -11.31 14.92
C VAL A 217 -6.40 -11.40 15.51
N ASN A 218 -6.10 -12.53 16.14
CA ASN A 218 -4.75 -12.88 16.57
C ASN A 218 -4.10 -13.80 15.52
N ILE A 219 -3.31 -13.22 14.62
CA ILE A 219 -2.55 -13.92 13.57
C ILE A 219 -1.48 -14.81 14.18
N ALA A 220 -0.82 -14.40 15.27
CA ALA A 220 0.21 -15.24 15.91
C ALA A 220 -0.38 -16.58 16.38
N GLU A 221 -1.57 -16.56 16.99
CA GLU A 221 -2.29 -17.78 17.36
C GLU A 221 -2.68 -18.63 16.13
N ARG A 222 -3.10 -18.00 15.02
CA ARG A 222 -3.45 -18.72 13.79
C ARG A 222 -2.21 -19.35 13.15
N ASN A 223 -1.08 -18.65 13.16
CA ASN A 223 0.20 -19.15 12.68
C ASN A 223 0.70 -20.33 13.51
N ALA A 224 0.58 -20.27 14.84
CA ALA A 224 0.94 -21.40 15.71
C ALA A 224 0.14 -22.67 15.36
N LYS A 225 -1.18 -22.53 15.15
CA LYS A 225 -2.05 -23.64 14.70
C LYS A 225 -1.68 -24.15 13.32
N MET A 226 -1.38 -23.25 12.37
CA MET A 226 -0.91 -23.62 11.04
C MET A 226 0.42 -24.39 11.11
N MET A 227 1.38 -23.93 11.89
CA MET A 227 2.69 -24.58 12.04
C MET A 227 2.56 -25.99 12.62
N ALA A 228 1.68 -26.20 13.61
CA ALA A 228 1.38 -27.54 14.12
C ALA A 228 0.82 -28.47 13.03
N ARG A 229 -0.10 -27.97 12.18
CA ARG A 229 -0.65 -28.72 11.04
C ARG A 229 0.40 -28.98 9.96
N ASN A 230 1.30 -28.04 9.71
CA ASN A 230 2.38 -28.19 8.75
C ASN A 230 3.35 -29.31 9.14
N LYS A 231 3.61 -29.54 10.44
CA LYS A 231 4.40 -30.69 10.88
C LYS A 231 3.77 -32.02 10.48
N VAL A 232 2.45 -32.14 10.57
CA VAL A 232 1.71 -33.34 10.12
C VAL A 232 1.81 -33.50 8.60
N LYS A 233 1.57 -32.42 7.85
CA LYS A 233 1.72 -32.41 6.39
C LYS A 233 3.13 -32.81 5.96
N GLU A 234 4.15 -32.28 6.63
CA GLU A 234 5.56 -32.58 6.34
C GLU A 234 5.90 -34.06 6.60
N ALA A 235 5.41 -34.64 7.70
CA ALA A 235 5.59 -36.06 7.99
C ALA A 235 4.93 -36.94 6.92
N ALA A 236 3.71 -36.61 6.50
CA ALA A 236 3.02 -37.32 5.41
C ALA A 236 3.76 -37.18 4.08
N MET A 237 4.25 -35.98 3.76
CA MET A 237 5.05 -35.72 2.56
C MET A 237 6.34 -36.54 2.55
N LYS A 238 7.04 -36.66 3.70
CA LYS A 238 8.25 -37.48 3.81
C LYS A 238 7.97 -38.96 3.57
N LEU A 239 6.86 -39.49 4.09
CA LEU A 239 6.43 -40.86 3.82
C LEU A 239 6.13 -41.09 2.34
N ALA A 240 5.38 -40.18 1.71
CA ALA A 240 5.06 -40.26 0.29
C ALA A 240 6.33 -40.19 -0.58
N ILE A 241 7.23 -39.23 -0.31
CA ILE A 241 8.50 -39.09 -1.03
C ILE A 241 9.36 -40.34 -0.84
N LYS A 242 9.44 -40.91 0.36
CA LYS A 242 10.17 -42.17 0.62
C LYS A 242 9.60 -43.31 -0.22
N HIS A 243 8.28 -43.50 -0.19
CA HIS A 243 7.61 -44.55 -0.96
C HIS A 243 7.83 -44.40 -2.46
N MET A 244 7.70 -43.18 -3.00
CA MET A 244 7.97 -42.90 -4.42
C MET A 244 9.42 -43.24 -4.80
N ARG A 245 10.39 -42.85 -3.97
CA ARG A 245 11.81 -43.20 -4.21
C ARG A 245 12.08 -44.70 -4.20
N GLU A 246 11.35 -45.46 -3.40
CA GLU A 246 11.51 -46.92 -3.30
C GLU A 246 10.81 -47.68 -4.44
N ASN A 247 9.75 -47.12 -5.04
CA ASN A 247 8.85 -47.84 -5.94
C ASN A 247 8.70 -47.21 -7.34
N MET A 248 9.34 -46.07 -7.59
CA MET A 248 9.48 -45.46 -8.92
C MET A 248 10.96 -45.25 -9.25
N PRO A 249 11.76 -46.32 -9.40
CA PRO A 249 13.07 -46.19 -9.99
C PRO A 249 12.94 -45.73 -11.45
N ASP A 250 13.92 -44.99 -11.95
CA ASP A 250 14.00 -44.55 -13.35
C ASP A 250 13.81 -45.72 -14.34
#